data_AF-A0A9W7HMD3-F1
#
_entry.id   AF-A0A9W7HMD3-F1
#
_cell.length_a   1.000
_cell.length_b   1.000
_cell.length_c   1.000
_cell.angle_alpha   90.00
_cell.angle_beta   90.00
_cell.angle_gamma   90.00
#
_symmetry.space_group_name_H-M   'P 1'
#
loop_
_entity.id
_entity.type
_entity.pdbx_description
1 polymer ?
#
loop_
_entity_poly.entity_id
_entity_poly.type
_entity_poly.pdbx_seq_one_letter_code
_entity_poly.pdbx_strand_id
1 'polypeptide(L)'
;MVTPPTVVRGASDGDSVLPIKADVSDSTFSNKRVNVLLDDTNFLLWEQQVSLLIRGQDLKSYLDPNAPVPAKFTVAPDGTRTVNSAYLKYVKQDCSLAS
;
A
#
# COMPACT_ATOMS: atom_id res chain seq x y z
N MET A 1 -20.31 -57.00 -43.87
CA MET A 1 -20.27 -55.59 -44.33
C MET A 1 -19.30 -54.82 -43.44
N VAL A 2 -18.54 -53.90 -44.05
CA VAL A 2 -17.35 -53.22 -43.52
C VAL A 2 -17.70 -51.89 -42.86
N THR A 3 -17.18 -51.58 -41.66
CA THR A 3 -16.58 -50.26 -41.29
C THR A 3 -15.81 -50.32 -39.95
N PRO A 4 -14.63 -49.65 -39.79
CA PRO A 4 -13.87 -49.50 -38.53
C PRO A 4 -14.03 -48.06 -37.93
N PRO A 5 -13.08 -47.54 -37.12
CA PRO A 5 -12.94 -47.53 -35.65
C PRO A 5 -13.29 -46.16 -34.99
N THR A 6 -13.32 -46.05 -33.65
CA THR A 6 -13.14 -44.73 -32.98
C THR A 6 -12.44 -44.88 -31.63
N VAL A 7 -11.18 -44.42 -31.60
CA VAL A 7 -10.46 -43.95 -30.42
C VAL A 7 -10.96 -42.54 -30.11
N VAL A 8 -11.39 -42.26 -28.88
CA VAL A 8 -11.11 -40.97 -28.23
C VAL A 8 -10.77 -41.23 -26.76
N ARG A 9 -9.46 -41.16 -26.52
CA ARG A 9 -8.83 -40.89 -25.22
C ARG A 9 -9.04 -39.41 -24.89
N GLY A 10 -9.41 -39.11 -23.65
CA GLY A 10 -9.29 -37.76 -23.09
C GLY A 10 -10.40 -37.47 -22.10
N ALA A 11 -10.16 -36.87 -20.95
CA ALA A 11 -8.95 -36.52 -20.24
C ALA A 11 -9.44 -36.29 -18.81
N SER A 12 -8.74 -36.84 -17.83
CA SER A 12 -9.03 -36.66 -16.42
C SER A 12 -9.09 -35.17 -16.10
N ASP A 13 -10.19 -34.77 -15.48
CA ASP A 13 -10.34 -33.50 -14.78
C ASP A 13 -9.12 -33.26 -13.90
N GLY A 14 -8.51 -32.10 -14.12
CA GLY A 14 -7.30 -31.66 -13.47
C GLY A 14 -7.17 -30.18 -13.69
N ASP A 15 -8.13 -29.44 -13.11
CA ASP A 15 -8.11 -27.99 -12.95
C ASP A 15 -6.78 -27.57 -12.32
N SER A 16 -5.79 -27.33 -13.18
CA SER A 16 -4.46 -26.88 -12.80
C SER A 16 -4.45 -25.38 -13.02
N VAL A 17 -5.10 -24.67 -12.10
CA VAL A 17 -4.94 -23.22 -11.93
C VAL A 17 -3.45 -22.96 -11.64
N LEU A 18 -2.72 -22.57 -12.68
CA LEU A 18 -1.36 -22.06 -12.55
C LEU A 18 -1.41 -20.61 -12.04
N PRO A 19 -0.39 -20.21 -11.27
CA PRO A 19 -0.51 -19.11 -10.32
C PRO A 19 -0.68 -17.78 -11.04
N ILE A 20 -1.61 -16.97 -10.54
CA ILE A 20 -1.62 -15.52 -10.76
C ILE A 20 -0.20 -15.04 -10.38
N LYS A 21 0.62 -14.71 -11.38
CA LYS A 21 1.78 -13.85 -11.15
C LYS A 21 1.19 -12.55 -10.63
N ALA A 22 1.18 -12.40 -9.31
CA ALA A 22 1.07 -11.09 -8.71
C ALA A 22 2.27 -10.32 -9.26
N ASP A 23 2.02 -9.46 -10.24
CA ASP A 23 2.90 -8.35 -10.53
C ASP A 23 2.86 -7.45 -9.29
N VAL A 24 3.57 -7.88 -8.26
CA VAL A 24 3.96 -7.01 -7.17
C VAL A 24 4.98 -6.10 -7.82
N SER A 25 4.47 -5.06 -8.46
CA SER A 25 5.23 -3.88 -8.83
C SER A 25 5.75 -3.33 -7.51
N ASP A 26 6.93 -3.81 -7.13
CA ASP A 26 7.71 -3.35 -6.01
C ASP A 26 8.15 -1.93 -6.37
N SER A 27 7.20 -1.00 -6.24
CA SER A 27 7.40 0.43 -6.42
C SER A 27 8.17 0.91 -5.21
N THR A 28 9.43 0.49 -5.16
CA THR A 28 10.45 0.99 -4.26
C THR A 28 10.47 2.50 -4.42
N PHE A 29 9.98 3.21 -3.41
CA PHE A 29 9.94 4.65 -3.40
C PHE A 29 11.37 5.10 -3.20
N SER A 30 12.09 5.36 -4.29
CA SER A 30 13.46 5.82 -4.19
C SER A 30 13.43 7.16 -3.45
N ASN A 31 13.89 7.18 -2.19
CA ASN A 31 14.01 8.35 -1.33
C ASN A 31 15.13 9.29 -1.84
N LYS A 32 15.10 9.59 -3.13
CA LYS A 32 15.99 10.51 -3.82
C LYS A 32 15.54 11.91 -3.43
N ARG A 33 16.46 12.66 -2.84
CA ARG A 33 16.26 14.09 -2.61
C ARG A 33 16.01 14.77 -3.96
N VAL A 34 14.76 15.15 -4.21
CA VAL A 34 14.36 15.91 -5.40
C VAL A 34 14.64 17.38 -5.10
N ASN A 35 15.78 17.87 -5.59
CA ASN A 35 16.09 19.30 -5.58
C ASN A 35 15.51 19.93 -6.84
N VAL A 36 14.21 20.26 -6.81
CA VAL A 36 13.55 21.03 -7.88
C VAL A 36 13.25 22.43 -7.35
N LEU A 37 13.70 23.45 -8.08
CA LEU A 37 13.33 24.83 -7.80
C LEU A 37 11.91 25.07 -8.34
N LEU A 38 11.01 25.54 -7.46
CA LEU A 38 9.66 25.87 -7.88
C LEU A 38 9.63 27.25 -8.54
N ASP A 39 9.01 27.31 -9.72
CA ASP A 39 8.75 28.54 -10.48
C ASP A 39 7.28 28.60 -10.92
N ASP A 40 6.88 29.69 -11.55
CA ASP A 40 5.50 29.94 -11.97
C ASP A 40 4.96 28.89 -12.95
N THR A 41 5.83 28.13 -13.62
CA THR A 41 5.46 27.11 -14.61
C THR A 41 5.30 25.73 -14.00
N ASN A 42 5.96 25.45 -12.88
CA ASN A 42 5.99 24.12 -12.27
C ASN A 42 5.31 24.04 -10.90
N PHE A 43 5.11 25.18 -10.22
CA PHE A 43 4.53 25.25 -8.88
C PHE A 43 3.13 24.64 -8.82
N LEU A 44 2.23 24.98 -9.74
CA LEU A 44 0.84 24.51 -9.72
C LEU A 44 0.73 22.99 -9.87
N LEU A 45 1.57 22.40 -10.73
CA LEU A 45 1.60 20.95 -10.92
C LEU A 45 2.15 20.26 -9.68
N TRP A 46 3.23 20.79 -9.10
CA TRP A 46 3.79 20.30 -7.84
C TRP A 46 2.77 20.38 -6.70
N GLU A 47 2.06 21.50 -6.55
CA GLU A 47 1.04 21.69 -5.52
C GLU A 47 -0.07 20.65 -5.64
N GLN A 48 -0.54 20.40 -6.87
CA GLN A 48 -1.56 19.38 -7.12
C GLN A 48 -1.06 17.99 -6.75
N GLN A 49 0.15 17.62 -7.16
CA GLN A 49 0.74 16.31 -6.85
C GLN A 49 0.91 16.10 -5.35
N VAL A 50 1.45 17.10 -4.65
CA VAL A 50 1.62 17.08 -3.19
C VAL A 50 0.27 17.01 -2.50
N SER A 51 -0.71 17.80 -2.92
CA SER A 51 -2.07 17.79 -2.35
C SER A 51 -2.76 16.44 -2.51
N LEU A 52 -2.62 15.82 -3.68
CA LEU A 52 -3.16 14.47 -3.94
C LEU A 52 -2.46 13.41 -3.11
N LEU A 53 -1.14 13.49 -2.96
CA LEU A 53 -0.38 12.56 -2.14
C LEU A 53 -0.78 12.65 -0.66
N ILE A 54 -0.88 13.87 -0.13
CA ILE A 54 -1.30 14.12 1.26
C ILE A 54 -2.70 13.52 1.51
N ARG A 55 -3.63 13.69 0.57
CA ARG A 55 -5.00 13.17 0.71
C ARG A 55 -5.07 11.66 0.50
N GLY A 56 -4.37 11.13 -0.51
CA GLY A 56 -4.41 9.71 -0.86
C GLY A 56 -3.77 8.81 0.19
N GLN A 57 -2.84 9.37 0.98
CA GLN A 57 -2.16 8.66 2.06
C GLN A 57 -2.65 9.11 3.45
N ASP A 58 -3.77 9.82 3.57
CA ASP A 58 -4.32 10.32 4.84
C ASP A 58 -3.31 11.06 5.75
N LEU A 59 -2.34 11.76 5.13
CA LEU A 59 -1.23 12.43 5.83
C LEU A 59 -1.62 13.77 6.44
N LYS A 60 -2.85 14.23 6.22
CA LYS A 60 -3.34 15.50 6.75
C LYS A 60 -3.16 15.62 8.26
N SER A 61 -3.34 14.52 9.00
CA SER A 61 -3.17 14.47 10.45
C SER A 61 -1.72 14.65 10.91
N TYR A 62 -0.74 14.46 10.03
CA TYR A 62 0.69 14.65 10.32
C TYR A 62 1.14 16.07 10.06
N LEU A 63 0.41 16.82 9.23
CA LEU A 63 0.71 18.21 8.87
C LEU A 63 -0.05 19.22 9.72
N ASP A 64 -1.11 18.80 10.38
CA ASP A 64 -1.90 19.67 11.27
C ASP A 64 -1.25 19.73 12.66
N PRO A 65 -0.76 20.90 13.11
CA PRO A 65 -0.16 21.06 14.43
C PRO A 65 -1.16 20.84 15.58
N ASN A 66 -2.48 20.85 15.31
CA ASN A 66 -3.52 20.61 16.29
C ASN A 66 -4.00 19.15 16.31
N ALA A 67 -3.58 18.32 15.35
CA ALA A 67 -3.98 16.92 15.32
C ALA A 67 -3.28 16.14 16.45
N PRO A 68 -4.03 15.47 17.33
CA PRO A 68 -3.43 14.75 18.45
C PRO A 68 -2.73 13.48 17.97
N VAL A 69 -1.42 13.40 18.23
CA VAL A 69 -0.66 12.16 18.02
C VAL A 69 -1.19 11.09 18.99
N PRO A 70 -1.52 9.86 18.51
CA PRO A 70 -2.00 8.81 19.38
C PRO A 70 -1.02 8.50 20.51
N ALA A 71 -1.52 8.33 21.74
CA ALA A 71 -0.67 7.95 22.87
C ALA A 71 0.00 6.59 22.62
N LYS A 72 1.31 6.50 22.91
CA LYS A 72 2.13 5.28 22.72
C LYS A 72 1.55 4.05 23.42
N PHE A 73 0.98 4.26 24.59
CA PHE A 73 0.47 3.19 25.43
C PHE A 73 -0.94 3.52 25.91
N THR A 74 -1.77 2.49 25.97
CA THR A 74 -3.10 2.52 26.56
C THR A 74 -3.10 1.65 27.82
N VAL A 75 -3.89 2.03 28.82
CA VAL A 75 -4.09 1.21 30.01
C VAL A 75 -5.36 0.39 29.77
N ALA A 76 -5.22 -0.93 29.77
CA ALA A 76 -6.35 -1.84 29.65
C ALA A 76 -7.16 -1.86 30.97
N PRO A 77 -8.42 -2.35 30.95
CA PRO A 77 -9.29 -2.33 32.13
C PRO A 77 -8.74 -3.11 33.35
N ASP A 78 -7.83 -4.04 33.09
CA ASP A 78 -7.08 -4.83 34.08
C ASP A 78 -5.88 -4.08 34.68
N GLY A 79 -5.64 -2.82 34.28
CA GLY A 79 -4.49 -2.02 34.69
C GLY A 79 -3.22 -2.29 33.90
N THR A 80 -3.23 -3.21 32.93
CA THR A 80 -2.06 -3.55 32.14
C THR A 80 -1.78 -2.46 31.11
N ARG A 81 -0.51 -2.04 31.01
CA ARG A 81 -0.06 -1.10 29.98
C ARG A 81 0.19 -1.83 28.66
N THR A 82 -0.66 -1.58 27.66
CA THR A 82 -0.54 -2.16 26.32
C THR A 82 -0.12 -1.11 25.30
N VAL A 83 0.54 -1.53 24.22
CA VAL A 83 0.89 -0.61 23.12
C VAL A 83 -0.38 -0.27 22.35
N ASN A 84 -0.60 1.02 22.09
CA ASN A 84 -1.76 1.48 21.33
C ASN A 84 -1.61 1.08 19.85
N SER A 85 -2.60 0.35 19.32
CA SER A 85 -2.61 -0.03 17.91
C SER A 85 -2.70 1.18 16.97
N ALA A 86 -3.35 2.27 17.39
CA ALA A 86 -3.38 3.53 16.64
C ALA A 86 -2.01 4.19 16.57
N TYR A 87 -1.19 4.08 17.62
CA TYR A 87 0.19 4.57 17.61
C TYR A 87 1.07 3.74 16.65
N LEU A 88 0.90 2.41 16.63
CA LEU A 88 1.63 1.56 15.68
C LEU A 88 1.29 1.87 14.23
N LYS A 89 0.00 2.09 13.93
CA LYS A 89 -0.44 2.54 12.60
C LYS A 89 0.20 3.89 12.24
N TYR A 90 0.17 4.83 13.19
CA TYR A 90 0.74 6.16 13.00
C TYR A 90 2.23 6.10 12.63
N VAL A 91 3.03 5.31 13.37
CA VAL A 91 4.46 5.14 13.09
C VAL A 91 4.70 4.39 11.78
N LYS A 92 3.94 3.32 11.51
CA LYS A 92 4.11 2.54 10.27
C LYS A 92 3.85 3.39 9.03
N GLN A 93 2.84 4.25 9.07
CA GLN A 93 2.50 5.16 7.98
C GLN A 93 3.62 6.19 7.73
N ASP A 94 4.21 6.75 8.78
CA ASP A 94 5.39 7.62 8.67
C ASP A 94 6.59 6.87 8.05
N CYS A 95 6.89 5.66 8.52
CA CYS A 95 7.96 4.83 7.96
C CYS A 95 7.70 4.41 6.51
N SER A 96 6.44 4.23 6.09
CA SER A 96 6.10 3.81 4.73
C SER A 96 6.44 4.86 3.66
N LEU A 97 6.57 6.13 4.04
CA LEU A 97 7.01 7.21 3.15
C LEU A 97 8.54 7.32 3.07
N ALA A 98 9.25 6.69 4.01
CA ALA A 98 10.70 6.80 4.16
C ALA A 98 11.49 5.69 3.44
N SER A 99 10.83 4.61 3.01
CA SER A 99 11.45 3.43 2.37
C SER A 99 11.23 3.40 0.87
#